data_AF-G8YY14-F1
#
_entry.id   AF-G8YY14-F1
#
_cell.length_a   1.000
_cell.length_b   1.000
_cell.length_c   1.000
_cell.angle_alpha   90.00
_cell.angle_beta   90.00
_cell.angle_gamma   90.00
#
_symmetry.space_group_name_H-M   'P 1'
#
loop_
_entity.id
_entity.type
_entity.pdbx_description
1 polymer ?
#
loop_
_entity_poly.entity_id
_entity_poly.type
_entity_poly.pdbx_seq_one_letter_code
_entity_poly.pdbx_strand_id
1 'polypeptide(L)'
;MSSKYPRSVRRCLPLWALTLEAALILLFYFFTHYDASLEDQKGLVASYQVGQDLTVMAAIGLGFLTSSFRRHSWSSVAFNLFMLALGVQWAILLDGFLSQFPPGKVVITLFSIRLATMSALSVLISVDAVLGKVNLAQLVVMVLVEVTALGNLRMVISNIFNTDYHMNMMHIYVFAAYFGLSVAWCLPKPLPEGTEDKDQTATIPSLSAML
;
A
#
# COMPACT_ATOMS: atom_id res chain seq x y z
N MET A 1 -0.01 -37.98 23.41
CA MET A 1 -0.45 -37.75 22.01
C MET A 1 -0.73 -36.27 21.84
N SER A 2 0.21 -35.51 21.27
CA SER A 2 0.02 -34.08 20.98
C SER A 2 -0.17 -33.92 19.48
N SER A 3 -1.32 -33.38 19.08
CA SER A 3 -1.75 -33.21 17.71
C SER A 3 -0.80 -32.28 16.95
N LYS A 4 0.02 -32.85 16.05
CA LYS A 4 0.86 -32.12 15.08
C LYS A 4 0.03 -31.67 13.88
N TYR A 5 -0.99 -30.85 14.11
CA TYR A 5 -1.64 -30.10 13.04
C TYR A 5 -1.24 -28.63 13.15
N PRO A 6 -0.72 -27.98 12.09
CA PRO A 6 -0.50 -26.54 12.11
C PRO A 6 -1.82 -25.86 12.44
N ARG A 7 -1.82 -25.04 13.50
CA ARG A 7 -2.98 -24.24 13.95
C ARG A 7 -3.58 -23.55 12.74
N SER A 8 -4.89 -23.67 12.53
CA SER A 8 -5.56 -23.15 11.34
C SER A 8 -5.37 -21.63 11.23
N VAL A 9 -4.37 -21.22 10.45
CA VAL A 9 -4.01 -19.81 10.18
C VAL A 9 -5.21 -19.05 9.61
N ARG A 10 -6.17 -19.77 9.03
CA ARG A 10 -7.44 -19.30 8.48
C ARG A 10 -8.33 -18.54 9.48
N ARG A 11 -8.24 -18.82 10.79
CA ARG A 11 -8.98 -18.07 11.83
C ARG A 11 -8.14 -16.97 12.48
N CYS A 12 -6.82 -17.15 12.48
CA CYS A 12 -5.88 -16.23 13.12
C CYS A 12 -5.65 -14.97 12.27
N LEU A 13 -5.42 -15.12 10.97
CA LEU A 13 -5.22 -14.01 10.03
C LEU A 13 -6.32 -12.94 10.05
N PRO A 14 -7.62 -13.28 9.94
CA PRO A 14 -8.67 -12.26 9.99
C PRO A 14 -8.77 -11.60 11.37
N LEU A 15 -8.48 -12.32 12.46
CA LEU A 15 -8.42 -11.73 13.80
C LEU A 15 -7.29 -10.71 13.92
N TRP A 16 -6.09 -11.03 13.41
CA TRP A 16 -4.97 -10.09 13.38
C TRP A 16 -5.27 -8.84 12.54
N ALA A 17 -5.88 -9.01 11.37
CA ALA A 17 -6.29 -7.89 10.53
C ALA A 17 -7.33 -7.00 11.24
N LEU A 18 -8.34 -7.60 11.88
CA LEU A 18 -9.34 -6.85 12.65
C LEU A 18 -8.73 -6.11 13.85
N THR A 19 -7.80 -6.73 14.58
CA THR A 19 -7.11 -6.05 15.68
C THR A 19 -6.26 -4.88 15.19
N LEU A 20 -5.62 -5.03 14.03
CA LEU A 20 -4.80 -3.98 13.44
C LEU A 20 -5.66 -2.82 12.95
N GLU A 21 -6.79 -3.11 12.29
CA GLU A 21 -7.76 -2.09 11.87
C GLU A 21 -8.35 -1.35 13.07
N ALA A 22 -8.75 -2.07 14.12
CA ALA A 22 -9.26 -1.46 15.34
C ALA A 22 -8.23 -0.54 16.02
N ALA A 23 -6.95 -0.94 16.01
CA ALA A 23 -5.87 -0.11 16.53
C ALA A 23 -5.66 1.15 15.67
N LEU A 24 -5.73 1.05 14.34
CA LEU A 24 -5.65 2.19 13.44
C LEU A 24 -6.82 3.15 13.65
N ILE A 25 -8.05 2.65 13.80
CA ILE A 25 -9.23 3.48 14.07
C ILE A 25 -9.06 4.25 15.39
N LEU A 26 -8.58 3.59 16.45
CA LEU A 26 -8.30 4.25 17.73
C LEU A 26 -7.21 5.33 17.57
N LEU A 27 -6.12 5.02 16.88
CA LEU A 27 -5.06 5.98 16.59
C LEU A 27 -5.59 7.19 15.81
N PHE A 28 -6.38 6.97 14.77
CA PHE A 28 -7.02 8.05 14.03
C PHE A 28 -7.91 8.90 14.93
N TYR A 29 -8.77 8.27 15.74
CA TYR A 29 -9.65 8.99 16.66
C TYR A 29 -8.90 9.89 17.65
N PHE A 30 -7.76 9.43 18.18
CA PHE A 30 -6.98 10.20 19.15
C PHE A 30 -6.07 11.26 18.49
N PHE A 31 -5.45 10.95 17.35
CA PHE A 31 -4.39 11.76 16.78
C PHE A 31 -4.84 12.68 15.65
N THR A 32 -6.00 12.44 15.03
CA THR A 32 -6.44 13.22 13.86
C THR A 32 -7.52 14.24 14.20
N HIS A 33 -7.40 15.43 13.62
CA HIS A 33 -8.42 16.47 13.64
C HIS A 33 -8.67 16.91 12.20
N TYR A 34 -9.94 17.00 11.83
CA TYR A 34 -10.32 17.54 10.53
C TYR A 34 -10.36 19.07 10.64
N ASP A 35 -9.62 19.78 9.80
CA ASP A 35 -9.82 21.22 9.68
C ASP A 35 -10.97 21.47 8.72
N ALA A 36 -11.99 22.19 9.19
CA ALA A 36 -13.20 22.50 8.44
C ALA A 36 -13.10 23.87 7.73
N SER A 37 -11.89 24.41 7.53
CA SER A 37 -11.70 25.68 6.83
C SER A 37 -11.89 25.50 5.32
N LEU A 38 -13.14 25.67 4.91
CA LEU A 38 -13.69 25.53 3.56
C LEU A 38 -13.35 26.74 2.67
N GLU A 39 -12.08 27.18 2.63
CA GLU A 39 -11.72 28.46 1.98
C GLU A 39 -11.23 28.37 0.52
N ASP A 40 -11.01 27.19 -0.06
CA ASP A 40 -10.63 27.12 -1.49
C ASP A 40 -11.33 26.00 -2.26
N GLN A 41 -12.62 26.19 -2.53
CA GLN A 41 -13.50 25.23 -3.20
C GLN A 41 -13.00 24.78 -4.59
N LYS A 42 -12.21 25.60 -5.31
CA LYS A 42 -11.64 25.23 -6.63
C LYS A 42 -10.38 24.37 -6.50
N GLY A 43 -9.45 24.71 -5.62
CA GLY A 43 -8.29 23.87 -5.31
C GLY A 43 -8.70 22.53 -4.67
N LEU A 44 -9.79 22.55 -3.89
CA LEU A 44 -10.42 21.38 -3.28
C LEU A 44 -10.91 20.37 -4.33
N VAL A 45 -11.68 20.83 -5.32
CA VAL A 45 -12.25 19.99 -6.37
C VAL A 45 -11.15 19.42 -7.27
N ALA A 46 -10.17 20.24 -7.65
CA ALA A 46 -9.04 19.77 -8.47
C ALA A 46 -8.18 18.72 -7.73
N SER A 47 -7.89 18.95 -6.44
CA SER A 47 -7.11 18.01 -5.63
C SER A 47 -7.89 16.72 -5.33
N TYR A 48 -9.20 16.83 -5.11
CA TYR A 48 -10.09 15.69 -4.93
C TYR A 48 -10.17 14.84 -6.20
N GLN A 49 -10.31 15.47 -7.37
CA GLN A 49 -10.36 14.77 -8.65
C GLN A 49 -9.06 14.00 -8.91
N VAL A 50 -7.90 14.61 -8.67
CA VAL A 50 -6.61 13.92 -8.82
C VAL A 50 -6.45 12.78 -7.81
N GLY A 51 -6.91 12.95 -6.56
CA GLY A 51 -6.90 11.90 -5.55
C GLY A 51 -7.82 10.72 -5.92
N GLN A 52 -8.98 11.02 -6.50
CA GLN A 52 -9.93 10.03 -6.99
C GLN A 52 -9.34 9.26 -8.18
N ASP A 53 -8.76 9.94 -9.16
CA ASP A 53 -8.13 9.30 -10.32
C ASP A 53 -6.99 8.36 -9.88
N LEU A 54 -6.20 8.77 -8.90
CA LEU A 54 -5.14 7.92 -8.34
C LEU A 54 -5.68 6.69 -7.62
N THR A 55 -6.74 6.88 -6.82
CA THR A 55 -7.35 5.78 -6.07
C THR A 55 -8.00 4.81 -7.03
N VAL A 56 -8.64 5.28 -8.10
CA VAL A 56 -9.19 4.45 -9.17
C VAL A 56 -8.09 3.67 -9.89
N MET A 57 -6.99 4.33 -10.24
CA MET A 57 -5.83 3.67 -10.87
C MET A 57 -5.22 2.60 -9.95
N ALA A 58 -5.09 2.87 -8.65
CA ALA A 58 -4.56 1.94 -7.67
C ALA A 58 -5.51 0.75 -7.41
N ALA A 59 -6.80 1.04 -7.23
CA ALA A 59 -7.80 0.07 -6.83
C ALA A 59 -8.24 -0.82 -8.00
N ILE A 60 -8.56 -0.20 -9.13
CA ILE A 60 -9.06 -0.89 -10.33
C ILE A 60 -7.88 -1.25 -11.24
N GLY A 61 -7.03 -0.29 -11.62
CA GLY A 61 -5.91 -0.57 -12.53
C GLY A 61 -4.96 -1.66 -12.00
N LEU A 62 -4.27 -1.40 -10.88
CA LEU A 62 -3.36 -2.40 -10.29
C LEU A 62 -4.12 -3.63 -9.75
N GLY A 63 -5.33 -3.44 -9.22
CA GLY A 63 -6.14 -4.55 -8.72
C GLY A 63 -6.51 -5.58 -9.78
N PHE A 64 -6.88 -5.13 -10.98
CA PHE A 64 -7.22 -6.02 -12.09
C PHE A 64 -5.97 -6.54 -12.84
N LEU A 65 -4.88 -5.76 -12.89
CA LEU A 65 -3.58 -6.24 -13.40
C LEU A 65 -3.07 -7.46 -12.61
N THR A 66 -3.08 -7.37 -11.28
CA THR A 66 -2.69 -8.49 -10.40
C THR A 66 -3.64 -9.67 -10.48
N SER A 67 -4.89 -9.43 -10.90
CA SER A 67 -5.95 -10.43 -11.07
C SER A 67 -5.76 -11.34 -12.28
N SER A 68 -4.85 -10.99 -13.22
CA SER A 68 -4.58 -11.77 -14.45
C SER A 68 -4.04 -13.19 -14.19
N PHE A 69 -3.59 -13.50 -12.96
CA PHE A 69 -3.10 -14.83 -12.62
C PHE A 69 -4.23 -15.84 -12.36
N ARG A 70 -4.25 -16.88 -13.21
CA ARG A 70 -5.32 -17.84 -13.50
C ARG A 70 -6.00 -18.55 -12.31
N ARG A 71 -5.43 -18.55 -11.10
CA ARG A 71 -5.93 -19.34 -9.95
C ARG A 71 -6.31 -18.53 -8.71
N HIS A 72 -6.01 -17.23 -8.64
CA HIS A 72 -6.26 -16.38 -7.46
C HIS A 72 -6.84 -14.98 -7.74
N SER A 73 -7.38 -14.76 -8.94
CA SER A 73 -7.98 -13.50 -9.42
C SER A 73 -8.82 -12.73 -8.37
N TRP A 74 -9.88 -13.32 -7.81
CA TRP A 74 -10.73 -12.65 -6.80
C TRP A 74 -10.03 -12.34 -5.48
N SER A 75 -9.10 -13.21 -5.06
CA SER A 75 -8.33 -12.99 -3.83
C SER A 75 -7.27 -11.92 -4.01
N SER A 76 -6.70 -11.80 -5.21
CA SER A 76 -5.69 -10.79 -5.54
C SER A 76 -6.26 -9.39 -5.49
N VAL A 77 -7.46 -9.18 -6.06
CA VAL A 77 -8.16 -7.89 -5.99
C VAL A 77 -8.45 -7.51 -4.54
N ALA A 78 -8.95 -8.46 -3.72
CA ALA A 78 -9.24 -8.21 -2.32
C ALA A 78 -7.99 -7.86 -1.50
N PHE A 79 -6.87 -8.53 -1.75
CA PHE A 79 -5.60 -8.19 -1.12
C PHE A 79 -5.10 -6.83 -1.59
N ASN A 80 -5.14 -6.52 -2.88
CA ASN A 80 -4.75 -5.21 -3.40
C ASN A 80 -5.53 -4.06 -2.73
N LEU A 81 -6.87 -4.18 -2.65
CA LEU A 81 -7.71 -3.18 -1.99
C LEU A 81 -7.41 -3.06 -0.50
N PHE A 82 -7.16 -4.18 0.19
CA PHE A 82 -6.79 -4.17 1.60
C PHE A 82 -5.43 -3.49 1.83
N MET A 83 -4.44 -3.79 1.00
CA MET A 83 -3.10 -3.17 1.06
C MET A 83 -3.15 -1.67 0.74
N LEU A 84 -3.99 -1.26 -0.21
CA LEU A 84 -4.23 0.15 -0.53
C LEU A 84 -4.81 0.90 0.67
N ALA A 85 -5.88 0.36 1.28
CA ALA A 85 -6.52 0.98 2.44
C ALA A 85 -5.55 1.10 3.62
N LEU A 86 -4.86 0.00 3.94
CA LEU A 86 -3.86 -0.05 5.00
C LEU A 86 -2.71 0.94 4.76
N GLY A 87 -2.21 0.99 3.53
CA GLY A 87 -1.12 1.88 3.13
C GLY A 87 -1.50 3.35 3.26
N VAL A 88 -2.71 3.74 2.83
CA VAL A 88 -3.20 5.12 2.96
C VAL A 88 -3.36 5.51 4.43
N GLN A 89 -4.02 4.67 5.24
CA GLN A 89 -4.21 4.93 6.67
C GLN A 89 -2.87 5.09 7.38
N TRP A 90 -1.92 4.18 7.13
CA TRP A 90 -0.61 4.21 7.76
C TRP A 90 0.24 5.40 7.28
N ALA A 91 0.17 5.75 6.00
CA ALA A 91 0.89 6.89 5.46
C ALA A 91 0.41 8.23 6.05
N ILE A 92 -0.91 8.41 6.24
CA ILE A 92 -1.46 9.62 6.90
C ILE A 92 -0.97 9.71 8.35
N LEU A 93 -0.98 8.60 9.09
CA LEU A 93 -0.48 8.57 10.47
C LEU A 93 1.01 8.93 10.53
N LEU A 94 1.83 8.32 9.67
CA LEU A 94 3.27 8.60 9.63
C LEU A 94 3.57 10.05 9.24
N ASP A 95 2.87 10.58 8.23
CA ASP A 95 3.02 11.99 7.82
C ASP A 95 2.64 12.94 8.96
N GLY A 96 1.58 12.59 9.70
CA GLY A 96 1.17 13.28 10.92
C GLY A 96 2.23 13.24 12.03
N PHE A 97 2.81 12.06 12.31
CA PHE A 97 3.87 11.92 13.32
C PHE A 97 5.17 12.63 12.93
N LEU A 98 5.56 12.56 11.65
CA LEU A 98 6.80 13.17 11.14
C LEU A 98 6.71 14.70 11.08
N SER A 99 5.53 15.25 10.83
CA SER A 99 5.31 16.70 10.77
C SER A 99 5.19 17.36 12.16
N GLN A 100 5.03 16.56 13.24
CA GLN A 100 4.72 17.03 14.61
C GLN A 100 5.90 17.03 15.58
N PHE A 101 7.08 17.41 15.11
CA PHE A 101 8.15 17.87 16.01
C PHE A 101 7.94 19.36 16.35
N PRO A 102 6.78 19.82 16.89
CA PRO A 102 6.30 19.64 18.29
C PRO A 102 4.83 19.13 18.45
N PRO A 103 4.34 18.81 19.67
CA PRO A 103 3.09 18.06 19.87
C PRO A 103 1.83 18.88 19.56
N GLY A 104 1.18 18.57 18.43
CA GLY A 104 -0.12 19.10 18.02
C GLY A 104 -1.05 17.99 17.53
N LYS A 105 -2.29 18.30 17.14
CA LYS A 105 -3.18 17.32 16.49
C LYS A 105 -2.90 17.24 14.98
N VAL A 106 -3.02 16.06 14.38
CA VAL A 106 -2.73 15.85 12.94
C VAL A 106 -3.86 16.46 12.13
N VAL A 107 -3.59 17.54 11.41
CA VAL A 107 -4.55 18.15 10.49
C VAL A 107 -4.56 17.34 9.20
N ILE A 108 -5.68 16.68 8.91
CA ILE A 108 -5.86 15.96 7.65
C ILE A 108 -6.27 16.97 6.57
N THR A 109 -5.31 17.35 5.72
CA THR A 109 -5.55 18.15 4.52
C THR A 109 -5.64 17.25 3.29
N LEU A 110 -6.34 17.68 2.24
CA LEU A 110 -6.38 16.98 0.93
C LEU A 110 -5.00 16.70 0.35
N PHE A 111 -4.03 17.60 0.58
CA PHE A 111 -2.65 17.39 0.19
C PHE A 111 -2.04 16.15 0.86
N SER A 112 -2.26 15.97 2.17
CA SER A 112 -1.81 14.78 2.92
C SER A 112 -2.50 13.51 2.43
N ILE A 113 -3.79 13.57 2.09
CA ILE A 113 -4.51 12.43 1.49
C ILE A 113 -3.86 12.06 0.14
N ARG A 114 -3.62 13.02 -0.74
CA ARG A 114 -2.97 12.78 -2.04
C ARG A 114 -1.57 12.18 -1.87
N LEU A 115 -0.79 12.72 -0.93
CA LEU A 115 0.56 12.24 -0.62
C LEU A 115 0.54 10.81 -0.02
N ALA A 116 -0.46 10.50 0.79
CA ALA A 116 -0.68 9.17 1.34
C ALA A 116 -1.10 8.16 0.26
N THR A 117 -2.02 8.53 -0.64
CA THR A 117 -2.42 7.70 -1.77
C THR A 117 -1.25 7.41 -2.71
N MET A 118 -0.38 8.38 -2.96
CA MET A 118 0.86 8.18 -3.73
C MET A 118 1.80 7.19 -3.04
N SER A 119 1.96 7.29 -1.71
CA SER A 119 2.77 6.33 -0.95
C SER A 119 2.17 4.93 -0.98
N ALA A 120 0.85 4.80 -0.90
CA ALA A 120 0.17 3.51 -0.97
C ALA A 120 0.29 2.90 -2.38
N LEU A 121 0.16 3.72 -3.43
CA LEU A 121 0.36 3.29 -4.82
C LEU A 121 1.78 2.75 -5.07
N SER A 122 2.80 3.41 -4.50
CA SER A 122 4.18 2.92 -4.51
C SER A 122 4.29 1.50 -3.94
N VAL A 123 3.64 1.26 -2.82
CA VAL A 123 3.67 -0.05 -2.16
C VAL A 123 2.97 -1.11 -2.99
N LEU A 124 1.87 -0.76 -3.66
CA LEU A 124 1.21 -1.69 -4.57
C LEU A 124 2.17 -2.15 -5.69
N ILE A 125 2.95 -1.24 -6.26
CA ILE A 125 3.98 -1.59 -7.26
C ILE A 125 5.02 -2.56 -6.68
N SER A 126 5.46 -2.34 -5.44
CA SER A 126 6.39 -3.25 -4.77
C SER A 126 5.75 -4.62 -4.49
N VAL A 127 4.48 -4.63 -4.10
CA VAL A 127 3.70 -5.85 -3.85
C VAL A 127 3.51 -6.66 -5.13
N ASP A 128 3.37 -6.00 -6.29
CA ASP A 128 3.25 -6.66 -7.59
C ASP A 128 4.48 -7.52 -7.91
N ALA A 129 5.68 -7.10 -7.50
CA ALA A 129 6.92 -7.86 -7.69
C ALA A 129 6.99 -9.16 -6.86
N VAL A 130 6.26 -9.22 -5.76
CA VAL A 130 6.24 -10.38 -4.83
C VAL A 130 4.95 -11.19 -4.91
N LEU A 131 4.02 -10.79 -5.78
CA LEU A 131 2.70 -11.40 -5.90
C LEU A 131 2.79 -12.91 -6.17
N GLY A 132 2.00 -13.68 -5.43
CA GLY A 132 1.92 -15.14 -5.56
C GLY A 132 2.99 -15.94 -4.80
N LYS A 133 3.97 -15.28 -4.17
CA LYS A 133 5.03 -15.94 -3.36
C LYS A 133 4.93 -15.69 -1.85
N VAL A 134 4.16 -14.69 -1.43
CA VAL A 134 4.06 -14.21 -0.04
C VAL A 134 2.66 -14.39 0.55
N ASN A 135 2.60 -14.61 1.85
CA ASN A 135 1.36 -14.67 2.63
C ASN A 135 0.83 -13.26 2.97
N LEU A 136 -0.47 -13.14 3.26
CA LEU A 136 -1.11 -11.86 3.64
C LEU A 136 -0.42 -11.18 4.84
N ALA A 137 0.04 -11.96 5.83
CA ALA A 137 0.77 -11.38 6.97
C ALA A 137 2.13 -10.77 6.56
N GLN A 138 2.83 -11.38 5.59
CA GLN A 138 4.09 -10.85 5.07
C GLN A 138 3.84 -9.59 4.25
N LEU A 139 2.75 -9.57 3.48
CA LEU A 139 2.27 -8.39 2.75
C LEU A 139 2.01 -7.22 3.71
N VAL A 140 1.24 -7.43 4.79
CA VAL A 140 0.98 -6.39 5.81
C VAL A 140 2.27 -5.82 6.39
N VAL A 141 3.22 -6.68 6.79
CA VAL A 141 4.52 -6.25 7.31
C VAL A 141 5.28 -5.45 6.26
N MET A 142 5.24 -5.88 5.01
CA MET A 142 5.88 -5.16 3.89
C MET A 142 5.32 -3.75 3.72
N VAL A 143 3.98 -3.56 3.75
CA VAL A 143 3.38 -2.20 3.72
C VAL A 143 3.88 -1.35 4.86
N LEU A 144 3.83 -1.86 6.09
CA LEU A 144 4.21 -1.06 7.25
C LEU A 144 5.67 -0.60 7.16
N VAL A 145 6.58 -1.50 6.74
CA VAL A 145 8.01 -1.19 6.57
C VAL A 145 8.23 -0.21 5.42
N GLU A 146 7.64 -0.47 4.26
CA GLU A 146 7.86 0.32 3.05
C GLU A 146 7.33 1.75 3.18
N VAL A 147 6.11 1.93 3.68
CA VAL A 147 5.53 3.27 3.91
C VAL A 147 6.34 4.02 4.97
N THR A 148 6.83 3.35 6.01
CA THR A 148 7.71 3.98 7.01
C THR A 148 9.02 4.44 6.39
N ALA A 149 9.65 3.59 5.58
CA ALA A 149 10.89 3.94 4.87
C ALA A 149 10.67 5.12 3.91
N LEU A 150 9.57 5.10 3.15
CA LEU A 150 9.17 6.21 2.28
C LEU A 150 8.93 7.50 3.07
N GLY A 151 8.21 7.44 4.18
CA GLY A 151 7.97 8.61 5.04
C GLY A 151 9.28 9.25 5.52
N ASN A 152 10.21 8.43 6.02
CA ASN A 152 11.52 8.90 6.47
C ASN A 152 12.36 9.43 5.30
N LEU A 153 12.38 8.74 4.16
CA LEU A 153 13.12 9.17 2.96
C LEU A 153 12.63 10.55 2.49
N ARG A 154 11.31 10.76 2.45
CA ARG A 154 10.72 12.06 2.10
C ARG A 154 11.13 13.17 3.07
N MET A 155 11.11 12.89 4.37
CA MET A 155 11.55 13.85 5.39
C MET A 155 13.02 14.23 5.20
N VAL A 156 13.89 13.24 4.98
CA VAL A 156 15.33 13.46 4.77
C VAL A 156 15.59 14.25 3.48
N ILE A 157 14.93 13.90 2.37
CA ILE A 157 15.06 14.62 1.10
C ILE A 157 14.59 16.07 1.26
N SER A 158 13.45 16.28 1.92
CA SER A 158 12.92 17.63 2.17
C SER A 158 13.89 18.47 3.01
N ASN A 159 14.44 17.91 4.09
CA ASN A 159 15.37 18.61 4.97
C ASN A 159 16.74 18.92 4.33
N ILE A 160 17.27 18.01 3.51
CA ILE A 160 18.62 18.15 2.93
C ILE A 160 18.59 18.98 1.64
N PHE A 161 17.66 18.70 0.75
CA PHE A 161 17.67 19.22 -0.61
C PHE A 161 16.77 20.45 -0.80
N ASN A 162 15.94 20.80 0.18
CA ASN A 162 15.00 21.93 0.13
C ASN A 162 14.23 21.99 -1.21
N THR A 163 13.96 20.82 -1.78
CA THR A 163 13.54 20.66 -3.18
C THR A 163 12.03 20.59 -3.28
N ASP A 164 11.50 21.16 -4.37
CA ASP A 164 10.07 21.14 -4.70
C ASP A 164 9.46 19.73 -4.71
N TYR A 165 8.22 19.68 -4.24
CA TYR A 165 7.37 18.49 -4.12
C TYR A 165 7.31 17.61 -5.39
N HIS A 166 7.48 18.19 -6.57
CA HIS A 166 7.46 17.46 -7.84
C HIS A 166 8.61 16.46 -7.99
N MET A 167 9.80 16.78 -7.50
CA MET A 167 10.96 15.88 -7.63
C MET A 167 10.84 14.68 -6.68
N ASN A 168 10.21 14.87 -5.52
CA ASN A 168 9.97 13.80 -4.55
C ASN A 168 9.14 12.65 -5.14
N MET A 169 8.23 12.96 -6.08
CA MET A 169 7.33 11.98 -6.69
C MET A 169 8.05 10.92 -7.54
N MET A 170 9.10 11.31 -8.28
CA MET A 170 9.86 10.36 -9.10
C MET A 170 10.63 9.35 -8.23
N HIS A 171 11.15 9.80 -7.09
CA HIS A 171 11.95 8.97 -6.19
C HIS A 171 11.11 7.89 -5.51
N ILE A 172 9.82 8.15 -5.27
CA ILE A 172 8.89 7.21 -4.64
C ILE A 172 8.73 5.95 -5.51
N TYR A 173 8.42 6.10 -6.81
CA TYR A 173 8.21 4.96 -7.70
C TYR A 173 9.49 4.16 -7.95
N VAL A 174 10.63 4.85 -8.08
CA VAL A 174 11.94 4.20 -8.24
C VAL A 174 12.30 3.43 -6.98
N PHE A 175 12.11 4.01 -5.80
CA PHE A 175 12.31 3.34 -4.52
C PHE A 175 11.46 2.08 -4.41
N ALA A 176 10.17 2.15 -4.73
CA ALA A 176 9.30 0.98 -4.71
C ALA A 176 9.78 -0.13 -5.63
N ALA A 177 10.09 0.18 -6.89
CA ALA A 177 10.57 -0.83 -7.83
C ALA A 177 11.81 -1.58 -7.32
N TYR A 178 12.79 -0.86 -6.75
CA TYR A 178 13.97 -1.48 -6.15
C TYR A 178 13.67 -2.22 -4.84
N PHE A 179 12.79 -1.68 -4.01
CA PHE A 179 12.39 -2.30 -2.75
C PHE A 179 11.66 -3.62 -3.01
N GLY A 180 10.62 -3.62 -3.85
CA GLY A 180 9.89 -4.79 -4.26
C GLY A 180 10.79 -5.86 -4.90
N LEU A 181 11.71 -5.46 -5.78
CA LEU A 181 12.68 -6.39 -6.38
C LEU A 181 13.63 -6.99 -5.34
N SER A 182 14.10 -6.19 -4.38
CA SER A 182 14.97 -6.67 -3.29
C SER A 182 14.25 -7.68 -2.41
N VAL A 183 12.99 -7.41 -2.04
CA VAL A 183 12.15 -8.36 -1.28
C VAL A 183 11.92 -9.63 -2.10
N ALA A 184 11.62 -9.51 -3.39
CA ALA A 184 11.45 -10.65 -4.28
C ALA A 184 12.71 -11.52 -4.39
N TRP A 185 13.89 -10.91 -4.33
CA TRP A 185 15.17 -11.63 -4.31
C TRP A 185 15.40 -12.34 -2.97
N CYS A 186 15.08 -11.68 -1.85
CA CYS A 186 15.25 -12.26 -0.51
C CYS A 186 14.30 -13.44 -0.23
N LEU A 187 13.19 -13.55 -0.95
CA LEU A 187 12.27 -14.68 -0.83
C LEU A 187 12.91 -15.95 -1.44
N PRO A 188 12.80 -17.11 -0.76
CA PRO A 188 13.39 -18.35 -1.25
C PRO A 188 12.82 -18.72 -2.63
N LYS A 189 13.70 -19.02 -3.58
CA LYS A 189 13.31 -19.52 -4.91
C LYS A 189 12.47 -20.79 -4.74
N PRO A 190 11.30 -20.91 -5.39
CA PRO A 190 10.64 -22.21 -5.49
C PRO A 190 11.60 -23.20 -6.18
N LEU A 191 11.72 -24.40 -5.61
CA LEU A 191 12.50 -25.51 -6.15
C LEU A 191 12.12 -25.75 -7.62
N PRO A 192 13.06 -26.08 -8.53
CA PRO A 192 12.71 -26.36 -9.92
C PRO A 192 12.01 -27.73 -10.00
N GLU A 193 10.71 -27.75 -9.74
CA GLU A 193 9.87 -28.89 -10.10
C GLU A 193 9.29 -28.63 -11.49
N GLY A 194 9.70 -29.49 -12.43
CA GLY A 194 9.30 -29.43 -13.82
C GLY A 194 7.79 -29.45 -13.99
N THR A 195 7.25 -28.34 -14.46
CA THR A 195 6.18 -28.24 -15.46
C THR A 195 5.97 -26.75 -15.71
N GLU A 196 6.42 -26.30 -16.88
CA GLU A 196 6.34 -24.93 -17.40
C GLU A 196 4.89 -24.53 -17.74
N ASP A 197 3.97 -24.63 -16.78
CA ASP A 197 2.54 -24.43 -17.02
C ASP A 197 1.84 -23.57 -15.94
N LYS A 198 2.61 -22.78 -15.18
CA LYS A 198 2.07 -21.87 -14.15
C LYS A 198 2.09 -20.38 -14.51
N ASP A 199 2.88 -19.98 -15.49
CA ASP A 199 2.96 -18.58 -15.98
C ASP A 199 2.15 -18.34 -17.27
N GLN A 200 1.23 -19.24 -17.62
CA GLN A 200 0.32 -19.00 -18.75
C GLN A 200 -0.84 -18.09 -18.33
N THR A 201 -0.76 -16.82 -18.76
CA THR A 201 -1.88 -15.90 -18.89
C THR A 201 -3.00 -16.58 -19.69
N ALA A 202 -4.13 -16.89 -19.06
CA ALA A 202 -5.25 -17.43 -19.82
C ALA A 202 -6.03 -16.30 -20.53
N THR A 203 -6.65 -16.64 -21.65
CA THR A 203 -7.36 -15.73 -22.56
C THR A 203 -8.54 -14.96 -21.93
N ILE A 204 -9.04 -15.42 -20.78
CA ILE A 204 -10.10 -14.77 -20.00
C ILE A 204 -9.51 -13.80 -18.96
N PRO A 205 -8.52 -14.18 -18.13
CA PRO A 205 -7.77 -13.24 -17.27
C PRO A 205 -7.05 -12.11 -18.01
N SER A 206 -6.64 -12.32 -19.27
CA SER A 206 -5.99 -11.28 -20.08
C SER A 206 -6.90 -10.09 -20.38
N LEU A 207 -8.22 -10.31 -20.43
CA LEU A 207 -9.18 -9.23 -20.71
C LEU A 207 -9.41 -8.35 -19.48
N SER A 208 -9.39 -8.94 -18.27
CA SER A 208 -9.37 -8.16 -17.02
C SER A 208 -8.10 -7.34 -16.84
N ALA A 209 -6.94 -7.81 -17.32
CA ALA A 209 -5.69 -7.07 -17.23
C ALA A 209 -5.60 -5.85 -18.18
N MET A 210 -6.51 -5.75 -19.16
CA MET A 210 -6.57 -4.64 -20.12
C MET A 210 -7.52 -3.50 -19.69
N LEU A 211 -8.24 -3.66 -18.56
CA LEU A 211 -9.13 -2.65 -17.97
C LEU A 211 -8.37 -1.69 -17.05
#